data_AF-A0A4V0HU94-F1
#
_entry.id   AF-A0A4V0HU94-F1
#
_cell.length_a   1.000
_cell.length_b   1.000
_cell.length_c   1.000
_cell.angle_alpha   90.00
_cell.angle_beta   90.00
_cell.angle_gamma   90.00
#
_symmetry.space_group_name_H-M   'P 1'
#
loop_
_entity.id
_entity.type
_entity.pdbx_description
1 polymer ?
#
loop_
_entity_poly.entity_id
_entity_poly.type
_entity_poly.pdbx_seq_one_letter_code
_entity_poly.pdbx_strand_id
1 'polypeptide(L)'
;MTSLFSRHSRCGWLVAVLACPFATGCGAGDDGGVKTYKVAAPDDKVKPDDKKAGGGDAPPPADTGAAKVRLLGAIIPAGGGSSFFVKFVGPIDKVTAAEKDFDAFLSSIRVPGEGNKPVSWTVPAGWKEAPARQMRVVTLQKEDGSAPDMYISDPFAGGLLSNVNRWRKGDVGIAEVTEAELPESIKEVTLGTLKAHRVDLRGPGGKGGMGGPFMK
;
A
#
# COMPACT_ATOMS: atom_id res chain seq x y z
N MET A 1 -2.14 4.77 -68.12
CA MET A 1 -1.97 6.22 -68.31
C MET A 1 -2.11 6.86 -66.94
N THR A 2 -1.19 7.56 -66.29
CA THR A 2 0.19 8.02 -66.53
C THR A 2 0.61 8.50 -65.12
N SER A 3 1.45 7.79 -64.37
CA SER A 3 2.91 7.91 -64.29
C SER A 3 3.41 9.04 -63.37
N LEU A 4 4.47 8.69 -62.60
CA LEU A 4 5.53 9.52 -61.98
C LEU A 4 5.18 10.24 -60.65
N PHE A 5 6.05 10.43 -59.65
CA PHE A 5 7.53 10.39 -59.46
C PHE A 5 7.77 10.02 -57.98
N SER A 6 8.51 8.96 -57.61
CA SER A 6 9.94 8.97 -57.26
C SER A 6 10.47 10.19 -56.48
N ARG A 7 10.96 9.97 -55.25
CA ARG A 7 12.39 10.16 -54.91
C ARG A 7 12.73 9.59 -53.53
N HIS A 8 13.72 8.71 -53.55
CA HIS A 8 14.60 8.38 -52.44
C HIS A 8 15.54 9.57 -52.18
N SER A 9 15.94 9.77 -50.92
CA SER A 9 17.22 10.42 -50.58
C SER A 9 17.92 9.65 -49.45
N ARG A 10 18.95 8.90 -49.85
CA ARG A 10 20.06 8.45 -49.02
C ARG A 10 21.13 9.57 -48.94
N CYS A 11 22.19 9.31 -48.19
CA CYS A 11 23.47 10.05 -48.05
C CYS A 11 23.48 11.09 -46.91
N GLY A 12 24.55 11.21 -46.12
CA GLY A 12 25.87 10.60 -46.22
C GLY A 12 26.74 11.02 -45.03
N TRP A 13 27.80 10.25 -44.80
CA TRP A 13 28.88 10.45 -43.83
C TRP A 13 29.54 11.83 -43.92
N LEU A 14 30.14 12.30 -42.81
CA LEU A 14 31.54 12.73 -42.83
C LEU A 14 32.14 12.89 -41.42
N VAL A 15 33.29 12.23 -41.27
CA VAL A 15 34.28 12.30 -40.21
C VAL A 15 35.05 13.61 -40.33
N ALA A 16 35.33 14.29 -39.21
CA ALA A 16 36.44 15.23 -39.12
C ALA A 16 37.14 15.07 -37.77
N VAL A 17 38.30 14.42 -37.85
CA VAL A 17 39.35 14.32 -36.84
C VAL A 17 40.10 15.66 -36.83
N LEU A 18 40.35 16.20 -35.64
CA LEU A 18 41.46 17.13 -35.42
C LEU A 18 42.05 16.88 -34.04
N ALA A 19 43.36 16.61 -34.03
CA ALA A 19 44.13 16.11 -32.90
C ALA A 19 45.09 17.18 -32.33
N CYS A 20 45.17 17.20 -30.99
CA CYS A 20 46.31 17.54 -30.09
C CYS A 20 46.95 18.95 -30.10
N PRO A 21 47.65 19.39 -29.01
CA PRO A 21 48.10 18.63 -27.83
C PRO A 21 47.93 19.25 -26.41
N PHE A 22 47.96 18.35 -25.43
CA PHE A 22 48.52 18.40 -24.06
C PHE A 22 48.53 19.69 -23.21
N ALA A 23 47.92 19.60 -22.02
CA ALA A 23 48.63 19.86 -20.76
C ALA A 23 47.88 19.26 -19.54
N THR A 24 48.53 18.26 -18.94
CA THR A 24 48.65 18.01 -17.48
C THR A 24 47.44 17.47 -16.70
N GLY A 25 47.61 16.29 -16.11
CA GLY A 25 47.06 16.02 -14.78
C GLY A 25 46.55 14.60 -14.50
N CYS A 26 47.48 13.70 -14.17
CA CYS A 26 47.37 12.51 -13.29
C CYS A 26 46.23 11.48 -13.48
N GLY A 27 46.62 10.25 -13.87
CA GLY A 27 45.92 9.00 -13.48
C GLY A 27 46.06 8.74 -11.98
N ALA A 28 45.53 7.71 -11.34
CA ALA A 28 44.78 6.47 -11.60
C ALA A 28 44.11 6.17 -10.23
N GLY A 29 43.11 5.34 -10.00
CA GLY A 29 42.20 4.49 -10.75
C GLY A 29 41.10 4.10 -9.74
N ASP A 30 39.98 3.58 -10.22
CA ASP A 30 38.91 3.07 -9.37
C ASP A 30 39.37 1.82 -8.60
N ASP A 31 39.35 1.88 -7.27
CA ASP A 31 39.32 0.74 -6.37
C ASP A 31 38.01 0.72 -5.57
N GLY A 32 37.15 -0.23 -5.93
CA GLY A 32 35.95 -0.58 -5.17
C GLY A 32 36.33 -1.00 -3.75
N GLY A 33 35.82 -0.27 -2.76
CA GLY A 33 36.01 -0.56 -1.34
C GLY A 33 34.73 -0.28 -0.54
N VAL A 34 34.09 -1.35 -0.07
CA VAL A 34 33.03 -1.30 0.95
C VAL A 34 33.55 -0.52 2.16
N LYS A 35 32.89 0.59 2.52
CA LYS A 35 33.17 1.29 3.78
C LYS A 35 32.27 0.73 4.88
N THR A 36 32.79 -0.26 5.58
CA THR A 36 32.32 -0.72 6.88
C THR A 36 32.38 0.45 7.87
N TYR A 37 31.24 0.85 8.44
CA TYR A 37 31.22 1.78 9.56
C TYR A 37 31.46 1.00 10.86
N LYS A 38 32.46 1.48 11.62
CA LYS A 38 32.88 0.92 12.90
C LYS A 38 32.02 1.55 13.99
N VAL A 39 31.21 0.76 14.68
CA VAL A 39 30.53 1.18 15.90
C VAL A 39 31.58 1.22 17.02
N ALA A 40 31.85 2.41 17.55
CA ALA A 40 32.55 2.57 18.82
C ALA A 40 31.50 2.63 19.93
N ALA A 41 31.50 1.64 20.81
CA ALA A 41 30.81 1.74 22.09
C ALA A 41 31.63 2.64 23.04
N PRO A 42 30.98 3.44 23.89
CA PRO A 42 31.60 3.90 25.13
C PRO A 42 30.87 3.35 26.36
N ASP A 43 31.71 2.95 27.32
CA ASP A 43 31.39 2.39 28.62
C ASP A 43 30.67 3.35 29.58
N ASP A 44 30.09 2.73 30.60
CA ASP A 44 29.26 3.29 31.67
C ASP A 44 29.93 4.36 32.56
N LYS A 45 29.03 5.21 33.11
CA LYS A 45 29.07 5.96 34.39
C LYS A 45 29.58 7.41 34.38
N VAL A 46 28.64 8.38 34.35
CA VAL A 46 28.60 9.55 35.26
C VAL A 46 27.13 10.03 35.43
N LYS A 47 26.75 10.41 36.65
CA LYS A 47 25.48 11.06 37.09
C LYS A 47 25.88 12.32 37.91
N PRO A 48 25.02 13.29 38.27
CA PRO A 48 23.95 14.04 37.57
C PRO A 48 24.14 15.59 37.59
N ASP A 49 23.18 16.28 36.94
CA ASP A 49 22.63 17.63 37.20
C ASP A 49 23.12 18.91 36.45
N ASP A 50 22.13 19.50 35.78
CA ASP A 50 21.79 20.91 35.52
C ASP A 50 22.63 21.83 34.61
N LYS A 51 22.14 22.03 33.38
CA LYS A 51 21.60 23.34 32.93
C LYS A 51 20.85 23.26 31.59
N LYS A 52 19.63 23.82 31.59
CA LYS A 52 18.71 24.00 30.46
C LYS A 52 18.98 25.31 29.71
N ALA A 53 19.09 25.22 28.38
CA ALA A 53 18.63 26.16 27.35
C ALA A 53 18.89 25.44 26.00
N GLY A 54 17.96 25.07 25.13
CA GLY A 54 16.70 25.69 24.72
C GLY A 54 16.80 25.91 23.21
N GLY A 55 16.17 25.06 22.39
CA GLY A 55 16.13 25.26 20.93
C GLY A 55 15.67 24.03 20.14
N GLY A 56 14.38 24.00 19.78
CA GLY A 56 13.86 23.21 18.66
C GLY A 56 13.14 21.91 19.01
N ASP A 57 12.07 21.98 19.81
CA ASP A 57 11.13 20.88 20.02
C ASP A 57 10.38 20.58 18.70
N ALA A 58 10.96 19.76 17.83
CA ALA A 58 10.13 18.85 17.05
C ALA A 58 9.38 17.99 18.08
N PRO A 59 8.04 17.90 18.04
CA PRO A 59 7.34 16.99 18.92
C PRO A 59 7.96 15.59 18.71
N PRO A 60 8.22 14.82 19.78
CA PRO A 60 8.55 13.41 19.62
C PRO A 60 7.47 12.80 18.70
N PRO A 61 7.82 11.91 17.75
CA PRO A 61 6.84 11.31 16.86
C PRO A 61 5.66 10.83 17.69
N ALA A 62 4.48 11.37 17.36
CA ALA A 62 3.27 11.21 18.12
C ALA A 62 3.08 9.74 18.49
N ASP A 63 3.06 9.49 19.80
CA ASP A 63 2.63 8.28 20.49
C ASP A 63 2.26 7.14 19.53
N THR A 64 3.23 6.30 19.15
CA THR A 64 2.96 5.01 18.51
C THR A 64 2.36 4.11 19.58
N GLY A 65 1.13 4.41 20.01
CA GLY A 65 0.40 3.60 20.94
C GLY A 65 0.41 2.16 20.45
N ALA A 66 0.52 1.21 21.38
CA ALA A 66 0.54 -0.22 21.05
C ALA A 66 -0.58 -0.54 20.06
N ALA A 67 -0.28 -1.35 19.04
CA ALA A 67 -1.25 -1.68 18.02
C ALA A 67 -2.48 -2.36 18.66
N LYS A 68 -3.68 -1.86 18.33
CA LYS A 68 -4.97 -2.35 18.83
C LYS A 68 -5.94 -2.73 17.72
N VAL A 69 -5.80 -2.10 16.55
CA VAL A 69 -6.63 -2.30 15.37
C VAL A 69 -5.81 -2.98 14.27
N ARG A 70 -6.41 -3.96 13.60
CA ARG A 70 -5.91 -4.53 12.34
C ARG A 70 -6.91 -4.23 11.24
N LEU A 71 -6.40 -3.87 10.07
CA LEU A 71 -7.16 -3.79 8.84
C LEU A 71 -6.59 -4.82 7.87
N LEU A 72 -7.42 -5.78 7.49
CA LEU A 72 -7.24 -6.58 6.28
C LEU A 72 -8.09 -5.95 5.18
N GLY A 73 -7.46 -5.64 4.06
CA GLY A 73 -8.13 -4.99 2.94
C GLY A 73 -7.70 -5.55 1.60
N ALA A 74 -8.50 -5.32 0.57
CA ALA A 74 -8.10 -5.54 -0.80
C ALA A 74 -8.60 -4.39 -1.69
N ILE A 75 -7.76 -3.98 -2.62
CA ILE A 75 -8.05 -2.98 -3.65
C ILE A 75 -8.12 -3.72 -4.98
N ILE A 76 -9.34 -3.81 -5.53
CA ILE A 76 -9.65 -4.58 -6.72
C ILE A 76 -10.04 -3.61 -7.83
N PRO A 77 -9.25 -3.48 -8.91
CA PRO A 77 -9.57 -2.57 -10.01
C PRO A 77 -10.94 -2.89 -10.62
N ALA A 78 -11.79 -1.87 -10.79
CA ALA A 78 -13.11 -1.97 -11.42
C ALA A 78 -13.13 -1.38 -12.85
N GLY A 79 -11.99 -0.87 -13.32
CA GLY A 79 -11.89 -0.07 -14.55
C GLY A 79 -12.16 1.43 -14.29
N GLY A 80 -11.85 2.26 -15.28
CA GLY A 80 -12.12 3.71 -15.22
C GLY A 80 -11.46 4.46 -14.05
N GLY A 81 -10.36 3.94 -13.49
CA GLY A 81 -9.68 4.52 -12.32
C GLY A 81 -10.39 4.32 -10.99
N SER A 82 -11.46 3.51 -10.95
CA SER A 82 -12.18 3.14 -9.73
C SER A 82 -11.81 1.73 -9.27
N SER A 83 -11.97 1.46 -7.97
CA SER A 83 -11.72 0.15 -7.37
C SER A 83 -12.84 -0.24 -6.43
N PHE A 84 -13.18 -1.54 -6.41
CA PHE A 84 -13.87 -2.13 -5.28
C PHE A 84 -12.89 -2.26 -4.10
N PHE A 85 -13.39 -2.03 -2.90
CA PHE A 85 -12.62 -2.26 -1.69
C PHE A 85 -13.25 -3.39 -0.88
N VAL A 86 -12.46 -4.42 -0.62
CA VAL A 86 -12.78 -5.37 0.46
C VAL A 86 -12.19 -4.80 1.74
N LYS A 87 -12.98 -4.67 2.80
CA LYS A 87 -12.49 -4.19 4.09
C LYS A 87 -12.95 -5.09 5.22
N PHE A 88 -12.01 -5.40 6.10
CA PHE A 88 -12.22 -6.13 7.34
C PHE A 88 -11.34 -5.50 8.42
N VAL A 89 -11.96 -4.72 9.30
CA VAL A 89 -11.26 -3.85 10.26
C VAL A 89 -11.88 -3.95 11.65
N GLY A 90 -11.04 -4.03 12.67
CA GLY A 90 -11.48 -4.09 14.06
C GLY A 90 -10.33 -4.48 15.01
N PRO A 91 -10.65 -4.98 16.22
CA PRO A 91 -9.64 -5.41 17.18
C PRO A 91 -8.67 -6.45 16.59
N ILE A 92 -7.38 -6.30 16.87
CA ILE A 92 -6.31 -7.14 16.29
C ILE A 92 -6.57 -8.62 16.51
N ASP A 93 -6.97 -9.01 17.71
CA ASP A 93 -7.23 -10.40 18.09
C ASP A 93 -8.36 -11.01 17.25
N LYS A 94 -9.47 -10.26 17.07
CA LYS A 94 -10.65 -10.71 16.33
C LYS A 94 -10.37 -10.83 14.83
N VAL A 95 -9.73 -9.82 14.24
CA VAL A 95 -9.36 -9.85 12.81
C VAL A 95 -8.32 -10.94 12.55
N THR A 96 -7.37 -11.14 13.47
CA THR A 96 -6.35 -12.20 13.33
C THR A 96 -6.95 -13.59 13.43
N ALA A 97 -7.88 -13.82 14.36
CA ALA A 97 -8.56 -15.11 14.47
C ALA A 97 -9.35 -15.47 13.20
N ALA A 98 -9.90 -14.48 12.49
CA ALA A 98 -10.71 -14.65 11.30
C ALA A 98 -9.96 -14.40 9.97
N GLU A 99 -8.63 -14.31 9.99
CA GLU A 99 -7.84 -14.01 8.78
C GLU A 99 -8.06 -15.04 7.65
N LYS A 100 -8.19 -16.33 7.99
CA LYS A 100 -8.46 -17.38 7.01
C LYS A 100 -9.83 -17.20 6.33
N ASP A 101 -10.82 -16.71 7.05
CA ASP A 101 -12.14 -16.43 6.50
C ASP A 101 -12.09 -15.25 5.52
N PHE A 102 -11.30 -14.22 5.85
CA PHE A 102 -11.04 -13.10 4.94
C PHE A 102 -10.31 -13.55 3.67
N ASP A 103 -9.27 -14.37 3.79
CA ASP A 103 -8.51 -14.85 2.63
C ASP A 103 -9.37 -15.77 1.75
N ALA A 104 -10.21 -16.63 2.37
CA ALA A 104 -11.19 -17.45 1.66
C ALA A 104 -12.20 -16.58 0.91
N PHE A 105 -12.76 -15.56 1.56
CA PHE A 105 -13.66 -14.60 0.93
C PHE A 105 -13.00 -13.92 -0.26
N LEU A 106 -11.81 -13.35 -0.05
CA LEU A 106 -11.05 -12.65 -1.09
C LEU A 106 -10.80 -13.56 -2.30
N SER A 107 -10.39 -14.81 -2.08
CA SER A 107 -10.14 -15.79 -3.15
C SER A 107 -11.38 -16.16 -3.98
N SER A 108 -12.58 -16.01 -3.39
CA SER A 108 -13.85 -16.29 -4.07
C SER A 108 -14.31 -15.15 -4.98
N ILE A 109 -13.80 -13.93 -4.78
CA ILE A 109 -14.28 -12.75 -5.50
C ILE A 109 -13.96 -12.85 -6.99
N ARG A 110 -14.92 -12.47 -7.83
CA ARG A 110 -14.78 -12.36 -9.28
C ARG A 110 -15.23 -10.99 -9.76
N VAL A 111 -14.42 -10.39 -10.63
CA VAL A 111 -14.70 -9.12 -11.33
C VAL A 111 -14.26 -9.30 -12.81
N PRO A 112 -15.18 -9.21 -13.79
CA PRO A 112 -16.62 -9.03 -13.62
C PRO A 112 -17.24 -10.22 -12.86
N GLY A 113 -18.38 -9.97 -12.21
CA GLY A 113 -19.15 -11.00 -11.53
C GLY A 113 -19.94 -11.88 -12.49
N GLU A 114 -20.57 -12.91 -11.94
CA GLU A 114 -21.48 -13.79 -12.70
C GLU A 114 -22.80 -13.09 -13.04
N GLY A 115 -23.40 -13.44 -14.19
CA GLY A 115 -24.78 -13.07 -14.51
C GLY A 115 -25.05 -11.56 -14.53
N ASN A 116 -24.30 -10.81 -15.34
CA ASN A 116 -24.40 -9.36 -15.50
C ASN A 116 -24.16 -8.53 -14.22
N LYS A 117 -23.66 -9.15 -13.14
CA LYS A 117 -23.26 -8.45 -11.92
C LYS A 117 -21.84 -7.92 -12.04
N PRO A 118 -21.53 -6.73 -11.51
CA PRO A 118 -20.19 -6.17 -11.60
C PRO A 118 -19.16 -6.90 -10.72
N VAL A 119 -19.61 -7.57 -9.65
CA VAL A 119 -18.79 -8.40 -8.77
C VAL A 119 -19.63 -9.55 -8.20
N SER A 120 -19.03 -10.73 -8.03
CA SER A 120 -19.63 -11.89 -7.34
C SER A 120 -18.65 -12.49 -6.33
N TRP A 121 -19.17 -13.23 -5.34
CA TRP A 121 -18.41 -13.81 -4.23
C TRP A 121 -19.11 -15.05 -3.68
N THR A 122 -18.39 -15.81 -2.85
CA THR A 122 -18.95 -16.87 -2.00
C THR A 122 -18.90 -16.43 -0.55
N VAL A 123 -20.01 -16.57 0.19
CA VAL A 123 -20.04 -16.29 1.63
C VAL A 123 -19.23 -17.36 2.37
N PRO A 124 -18.22 -17.00 3.20
CA PRO A 124 -17.43 -17.99 3.93
C PRO A 124 -18.27 -18.74 4.97
N ALA A 125 -17.82 -19.93 5.37
CA ALA A 125 -18.54 -20.76 6.35
C ALA A 125 -18.72 -20.04 7.71
N GLY A 126 -19.92 -20.11 8.27
CA GLY A 126 -20.27 -19.43 9.52
C GLY A 126 -20.37 -17.90 9.39
N TRP A 127 -20.49 -17.39 8.16
CA TRP A 127 -20.84 -16.00 7.87
C TRP A 127 -22.18 -15.94 7.15
N LYS A 128 -22.82 -14.78 7.23
CA LYS A 128 -24.06 -14.47 6.51
C LYS A 128 -24.00 -13.07 5.91
N GLU A 129 -24.78 -12.84 4.86
CA GLU A 129 -25.03 -11.48 4.37
C GLU A 129 -25.94 -10.72 5.33
N ALA A 130 -25.56 -9.49 5.65
CA ALA A 130 -26.38 -8.55 6.39
C ALA A 130 -27.31 -7.77 5.44
N PRO A 131 -28.35 -7.09 6.00
CA PRO A 131 -29.14 -6.12 5.25
C PRO A 131 -28.25 -5.10 4.52
N ALA A 132 -28.74 -4.62 3.38
CA ALA A 132 -28.05 -3.64 2.55
C ALA A 132 -27.64 -2.40 3.38
N ARG A 133 -26.46 -1.87 3.08
CA ARG A 133 -25.93 -0.65 3.70
C ARG A 133 -25.45 0.29 2.60
N GLN A 134 -25.58 1.59 2.83
CA GLN A 134 -25.15 2.60 1.86
C GLN A 134 -23.66 2.43 1.52
N MET A 135 -23.32 2.67 0.25
CA MET A 135 -21.95 2.61 -0.28
C MET A 135 -21.29 1.22 -0.20
N ARG A 136 -22.09 0.15 -0.12
CA ARG A 136 -21.62 -1.23 -0.03
C ARG A 136 -22.41 -2.14 -0.96
N VAL A 137 -21.68 -2.94 -1.73
CA VAL A 137 -22.24 -4.03 -2.54
C VAL A 137 -22.74 -5.15 -1.63
N VAL A 138 -21.96 -5.48 -0.59
CA VAL A 138 -22.33 -6.51 0.40
C VAL A 138 -21.70 -6.21 1.74
N THR A 139 -22.37 -6.58 2.83
CA THR A 139 -21.78 -6.70 4.17
C THR A 139 -21.98 -8.12 4.67
N LEU A 140 -20.91 -8.73 5.18
CA LEU A 140 -20.88 -10.05 5.77
C LEU A 140 -20.67 -9.94 7.28
N GLN A 141 -21.43 -10.72 8.04
CA GLN A 141 -21.34 -10.79 9.49
C GLN A 141 -21.06 -12.23 9.92
N LYS A 142 -20.14 -12.40 10.86
CA LYS A 142 -19.90 -13.70 11.48
C LYS A 142 -21.10 -14.05 12.35
N GLU A 143 -21.65 -15.25 12.17
CA GLU A 143 -22.92 -15.62 12.80
C GLU A 143 -22.85 -15.68 14.32
N ASP A 144 -21.68 -16.04 14.87
CA ASP A 144 -21.41 -16.10 16.32
C ASP A 144 -20.96 -14.74 16.91
N GLY A 145 -20.85 -13.69 16.10
CA GLY A 145 -20.40 -12.37 16.52
C GLY A 145 -18.92 -12.30 16.96
N SER A 146 -18.13 -13.34 16.71
CA SER A 146 -16.72 -13.41 17.13
C SER A 146 -15.77 -12.55 16.29
N ALA A 147 -16.24 -12.00 15.18
CA ALA A 147 -15.45 -11.15 14.28
C ALA A 147 -16.25 -9.90 13.86
N PRO A 148 -15.56 -8.78 13.53
CA PRO A 148 -16.22 -7.61 12.99
C PRO A 148 -16.82 -7.88 11.60
N ASP A 149 -17.59 -6.92 11.09
CA ASP A 149 -18.17 -7.04 9.75
C ASP A 149 -17.07 -6.94 8.68
N MET A 150 -17.19 -7.77 7.64
CA MET A 150 -16.42 -7.66 6.40
C MET A 150 -17.34 -7.13 5.30
N TYR A 151 -16.83 -6.36 4.33
CA TYR A 151 -17.67 -5.85 3.25
C TYR A 151 -16.92 -5.60 1.94
N ILE A 152 -17.68 -5.53 0.85
CA ILE A 152 -17.23 -4.97 -0.44
C ILE A 152 -17.93 -3.63 -0.62
N SER A 153 -17.18 -2.55 -0.84
CA SER A 153 -17.72 -1.22 -1.13
C SER A 153 -18.26 -1.12 -2.56
N ASP A 154 -19.10 -0.12 -2.83
CA ASP A 154 -19.26 0.36 -4.21
C ASP A 154 -17.91 0.85 -4.77
N PRO A 155 -17.70 0.82 -6.11
CA PRO A 155 -16.47 1.32 -6.70
C PRO A 155 -16.23 2.78 -6.35
N PHE A 156 -14.98 3.10 -6.02
CA PHE A 156 -14.61 4.48 -5.72
C PHE A 156 -13.28 4.83 -6.38
N ALA A 157 -13.18 6.07 -6.85
CA ALA A 157 -12.01 6.57 -7.56
C ALA A 157 -10.82 6.80 -6.61
N GLY A 158 -9.61 6.68 -7.16
CA GLY A 158 -8.39 7.04 -6.45
C GLY A 158 -7.23 6.10 -6.73
N GLY A 159 -6.01 6.64 -6.69
CA GLY A 159 -4.79 5.86 -6.89
C GLY A 159 -4.49 4.96 -5.69
N LEU A 160 -3.72 3.89 -5.93
CA LEU A 160 -3.36 2.89 -4.93
C LEU A 160 -2.75 3.52 -3.66
N LEU A 161 -1.71 4.35 -3.82
CA LEU A 161 -1.05 5.06 -2.72
C LEU A 161 -2.04 5.89 -1.89
N SER A 162 -2.86 6.71 -2.56
CA SER A 162 -3.84 7.57 -1.89
C SER A 162 -4.88 6.79 -1.07
N ASN A 163 -5.29 5.61 -1.58
CA ASN A 163 -6.22 4.73 -0.90
C ASN A 163 -5.58 4.06 0.31
N VAL A 164 -4.35 3.55 0.17
CA VAL A 164 -3.60 2.95 1.29
C VAL A 164 -3.33 3.99 2.37
N ASN A 165 -2.86 5.19 2.03
CA ASN A 165 -2.62 6.28 2.99
C ASN A 165 -3.90 6.72 3.70
N ARG A 166 -5.04 6.75 3.00
CA ARG A 166 -6.35 7.01 3.62
C ARG A 166 -6.69 5.96 4.69
N TRP A 167 -6.42 4.68 4.44
CA TRP A 167 -6.64 3.62 5.43
C TRP A 167 -5.64 3.67 6.58
N ARG A 168 -4.36 3.93 6.28
CA ARG A 168 -3.29 4.10 7.28
C ARG A 168 -3.65 5.17 8.29
N LYS A 169 -3.99 6.38 7.84
CA LYS A 169 -4.35 7.49 8.72
C LYS A 169 -5.76 7.37 9.32
N GLY A 170 -6.74 7.00 8.50
CA GLY A 170 -8.15 7.05 8.85
C GLY A 170 -8.64 5.88 9.67
N ASP A 171 -8.33 4.65 9.24
CA ASP A 171 -8.82 3.42 9.87
C ASP A 171 -7.85 2.89 10.94
N VAL A 172 -6.54 2.99 10.67
CA VAL A 172 -5.52 2.30 11.49
C VAL A 172 -4.73 3.26 12.40
N GLY A 173 -4.69 4.55 12.07
CA GLY A 173 -4.06 5.59 12.88
C GLY A 173 -2.53 5.60 12.82
N ILE A 174 -1.94 5.25 11.68
CA ILE A 174 -0.49 5.25 11.45
C ILE A 174 -0.09 6.26 10.37
N ALA A 175 1.19 6.62 10.35
CA ALA A 175 1.74 7.56 9.38
C ALA A 175 1.55 7.07 7.93
N GLU A 176 1.32 8.02 7.04
CA GLU A 176 1.28 7.81 5.59
C GLU A 176 2.66 7.34 5.09
N VAL A 177 2.67 6.66 3.96
CA VAL A 177 3.88 6.20 3.26
C VAL A 177 4.04 6.89 1.93
N THR A 178 5.26 6.89 1.41
CA THR A 178 5.59 7.31 0.05
C THR A 178 5.37 6.18 -0.96
N GLU A 179 5.46 6.49 -2.26
CA GLU A 179 5.36 5.48 -3.33
C GLU A 179 6.47 4.41 -3.21
N ALA A 180 7.67 4.79 -2.76
CA ALA A 180 8.79 3.87 -2.61
C ALA A 180 8.58 2.85 -1.47
N GLU A 181 7.83 3.24 -0.43
CA GLU A 181 7.52 2.42 0.75
C GLU A 181 6.22 1.62 0.59
N LEU A 182 5.37 2.00 -0.36
CA LEU A 182 4.09 1.34 -0.63
C LEU A 182 4.18 -0.19 -0.78
N PRO A 183 5.19 -0.78 -1.46
CA PRO A 183 5.33 -2.22 -1.58
C PRO A 183 5.39 -2.98 -0.25
N GLU A 184 5.78 -2.33 0.85
CA GLU A 184 5.80 -2.96 2.18
C GLU A 184 4.40 -3.09 2.79
N SER A 185 3.44 -2.29 2.34
CA SER A 185 2.06 -2.29 2.84
C SER A 185 1.12 -3.17 2.01
N ILE A 186 1.57 -3.65 0.84
CA ILE A 186 0.71 -4.34 -0.13
C ILE A 186 1.30 -5.67 -0.57
N LYS A 187 0.42 -6.61 -0.89
CA LYS A 187 0.76 -7.87 -1.55
C LYS A 187 -0.11 -8.01 -2.79
N GLU A 188 0.49 -8.27 -3.94
CA GLU A 188 -0.28 -8.62 -5.13
C GLU A 188 -0.97 -9.97 -4.93
N VAL A 189 -2.25 -10.03 -5.26
CA VAL A 189 -3.05 -11.26 -5.27
C VAL A 189 -3.78 -11.37 -6.61
N THR A 190 -4.06 -12.60 -7.02
CA THR A 190 -4.78 -12.89 -8.27
C THR A 190 -6.19 -13.37 -7.95
N LEU A 191 -7.19 -12.67 -8.47
CA LEU A 191 -8.62 -12.99 -8.35
C LEU A 191 -9.12 -13.47 -9.72
N GLY A 192 -9.02 -14.78 -9.98
CA GLY A 192 -9.23 -15.32 -11.32
C GLY A 192 -8.09 -14.90 -12.27
N THR A 193 -8.36 -14.01 -13.22
CA THR A 193 -7.35 -13.42 -14.12
C THR A 193 -6.98 -11.98 -13.75
N LEU A 194 -7.69 -11.39 -12.77
CA LEU A 194 -7.50 -10.00 -12.36
C LEU A 194 -6.45 -9.89 -11.25
N LYS A 195 -5.51 -8.96 -11.40
CA LYS A 195 -4.59 -8.59 -10.32
C LYS A 195 -5.24 -7.59 -9.37
N ALA A 196 -5.06 -7.80 -8.07
CA ALA A 196 -5.50 -6.93 -7.00
C ALA A 196 -4.40 -6.77 -5.95
N HIS A 197 -4.57 -5.82 -5.03
CA HIS A 197 -3.62 -5.58 -3.94
C HIS A 197 -4.28 -5.87 -2.60
N ARG A 198 -3.80 -6.90 -1.89
CA ARG A 198 -4.13 -7.15 -0.48
C ARG A 198 -3.30 -6.21 0.39
N VAL A 199 -3.90 -5.66 1.43
CA VAL A 199 -3.27 -4.75 2.39
C VAL A 199 -3.46 -5.32 3.79
N ASP A 200 -2.41 -5.34 4.61
CA ASP A 200 -2.47 -5.73 6.02
C ASP A 200 -1.80 -4.66 6.88
N LEU A 201 -2.60 -3.91 7.62
CA LEU A 201 -2.16 -2.77 8.40
C LEU A 201 -2.50 -2.99 9.87
N ARG A 202 -1.61 -2.56 10.76
CA ARG A 202 -1.80 -2.60 12.21
C ARG A 202 -1.43 -1.26 12.82
N GLY A 203 -2.18 -0.84 13.84
CA GLY A 203 -1.95 0.45 14.50
C GLY A 203 -2.87 0.71 15.69
N PRO A 204 -2.75 1.88 16.32
CA PRO A 204 -3.49 2.22 17.54
C PRO A 204 -5.00 2.41 17.29
N GLY A 205 -5.42 2.57 16.04
CA GLY A 205 -6.78 2.94 15.63
C GLY A 205 -6.83 4.37 15.11
N GLY A 206 -7.46 4.58 13.96
CA GLY A 206 -7.55 5.91 13.35
C GLY A 206 -8.77 6.70 13.81
N LYS A 207 -8.71 8.03 13.68
CA LYS A 207 -9.77 8.95 14.10
C LYS A 207 -10.95 9.05 13.12
N GLY A 208 -10.89 8.39 11.96
CA GLY A 208 -11.78 8.66 10.83
C GLY A 208 -12.30 7.45 10.07
N GLY A 209 -12.14 6.23 10.59
CA GLY A 209 -12.56 5.03 9.88
C GLY A 209 -14.09 4.95 9.76
N MET A 210 -14.60 4.74 8.54
CA MET A 210 -15.99 4.32 8.27
C MET A 210 -16.24 2.87 8.75
N GLY A 211 -15.98 2.65 10.02
CA GLY A 211 -16.15 1.41 10.76
C GLY A 211 -16.89 1.68 12.07
N GLY A 212 -18.14 2.13 12.00
CA GLY A 212 -19.07 1.82 13.08
C GLY A 212 -19.23 0.29 13.20
N PRO A 213 -19.73 -0.30 14.30
CA PRO A 213 -20.13 0.22 15.60
C PRO A 213 -19.35 -0.46 16.75
N PHE A 214 -18.08 -0.82 16.54
CA PHE A 214 -17.30 -1.66 17.48
C PHE A 214 -16.66 -0.89 18.65
N MET A 215 -16.96 0.40 18.78
CA MET A 215 -16.70 1.19 19.98
C MET A 215 -18.03 1.35 20.75
N LYS A 216 -18.43 0.29 21.44
CA LYS A 216 -19.29 0.40 22.62
C LYS A 216 -18.53 -0.18 23.80
#